data_AF-A0A496TIA0-F1
#
_entry.id   AF-A0A496TIA0-F1
#
_cell.length_a   1.000
_cell.length_b   1.000
_cell.length_c   1.000
_cell.angle_alpha   90.00
_cell.angle_beta   90.00
_cell.angle_gamma   90.00
#
_symmetry.space_group_name_H-M   'P 1'
#
loop_
_entity.id
_entity.type
_entity.pdbx_description
1 polymer ?
#
loop_
_entity_poly.entity_id
_entity_poly.type
_entity_poly.pdbx_seq_one_letter_code
_entity_poly.pdbx_strand_id
1 'polypeptide(L)'
;MRKFIQVAKERLLPVFDISPEVLTHTQALDLKTERLLPESEWSWSNWQDEETLTEYIARGLEILKAVGIMANGVTSGCDFGREIEGLYVRAMLIAQKEVNNIPLTWYFLHEEPERRHWSVNPSVQYLDREKAEAVVSIVSGCREYFFFESRGWDKATPENISKATDKYLTADGEAGRIAKLFNDRSCIVFHSHFQRLYGADDRYGFMILKEVLHRIDQVLGDRVIWMAPSALARYWATMKAYEVVTEPSQGQMRLQFRSPFDCPGFTIKIVLSEKVEISRISADGRELRRIPVSDSCLSSESWNQIGNEIFVCFNMRKNSVINVEF
;
A
#
# COMPACT_ATOMS: atom_id res chain seq x y z
N MET A 1 0.44 -28.20 6.73
CA MET A 1 -0.55 -27.24 6.19
C MET A 1 -1.41 -26.56 7.26
N ARG A 2 -2.27 -27.26 8.03
CA ARG A 2 -3.18 -26.62 9.00
C ARG A 2 -2.52 -25.64 9.99
N LYS A 3 -1.39 -26.02 10.59
CA LYS A 3 -0.61 -25.15 11.51
C LYS A 3 -0.11 -23.87 10.82
N PHE A 4 0.30 -23.96 9.56
CA PHE A 4 0.77 -22.81 8.80
C PHE A 4 -0.37 -21.82 8.54
N ILE A 5 -1.53 -22.33 8.11
CA ILE A 5 -2.74 -21.53 7.92
C ILE A 5 -3.15 -20.84 9.23
N GLN A 6 -3.10 -21.56 10.36
CA GLN A 6 -3.39 -20.99 11.66
C GLN A 6 -2.45 -19.82 12.00
N VAL A 7 -1.13 -19.99 11.81
CA VAL A 7 -0.15 -18.92 12.01
C VAL A 7 -0.42 -17.72 11.10
N ALA A 8 -0.72 -17.95 9.83
CA ALA A 8 -1.06 -16.88 8.89
C ALA A 8 -2.27 -16.08 9.39
N LYS A 9 -3.32 -16.77 9.86
CA LYS A 9 -4.53 -16.12 10.34
C LYS A 9 -4.37 -15.38 11.66
N GLU A 10 -3.67 -15.97 12.62
CA GLU A 10 -3.55 -15.41 13.97
C GLU A 10 -2.46 -14.35 14.07
N ARG A 11 -1.40 -14.46 13.27
CA ARG A 11 -0.20 -13.61 13.41
C ARG A 11 0.06 -12.69 12.23
N LEU A 12 -0.31 -13.08 11.01
CA LEU A 12 0.00 -12.27 9.82
C LEU A 12 -1.17 -11.38 9.42
N LEU A 13 -2.40 -11.91 9.31
CA LEU A 13 -3.58 -11.13 8.93
C LEU A 13 -3.82 -9.84 9.74
N PRO A 14 -3.50 -9.75 11.05
CA PRO A 14 -3.68 -8.49 11.78
C PRO A 14 -2.78 -7.35 11.30
N VAL A 15 -1.68 -7.65 10.59
CA VAL A 15 -0.64 -6.67 10.23
C VAL A 15 -0.24 -6.69 8.76
N PHE A 16 -0.65 -7.72 8.00
CA PHE A 16 -0.40 -7.88 6.57
C PHE A 16 -1.69 -8.16 5.81
N ASP A 17 -1.77 -7.65 4.59
CA ASP A 17 -2.69 -8.19 3.60
C ASP A 17 -2.12 -9.48 3.03
N ILE A 18 -2.97 -10.49 2.88
CA ILE A 18 -2.64 -11.74 2.20
C ILE A 18 -3.44 -11.78 0.90
N SER A 19 -2.72 -11.84 -0.22
CA SER A 19 -3.25 -11.93 -1.58
C SER A 19 -2.77 -13.22 -2.25
N PRO A 20 -3.46 -13.71 -3.29
CA PRO A 20 -2.88 -14.70 -4.18
C PRO A 20 -1.77 -14.02 -5.01
N GLU A 21 -0.63 -14.69 -5.13
CA GLU A 21 0.35 -14.41 -6.18
C GLU A 21 -0.02 -15.31 -7.36
N VAL A 22 -0.78 -14.74 -8.30
CA VAL A 22 -1.97 -15.40 -8.90
C VAL A 22 -1.75 -16.88 -9.23
N LEU A 23 -2.73 -17.70 -8.84
CA LEU A 23 -2.82 -19.17 -8.90
C LEU A 23 -1.57 -20.04 -8.79
N THR A 24 -0.72 -20.16 -9.82
CA THR A 24 0.37 -21.16 -9.85
C THR A 24 1.78 -20.56 -9.81
N HIS A 25 1.95 -19.28 -10.15
CA HIS A 25 3.23 -18.60 -10.30
C HIS A 25 4.23 -19.32 -11.22
N THR A 26 3.74 -20.22 -12.08
CA THR A 26 4.57 -21.11 -12.89
C THR A 26 3.93 -21.32 -14.27
N GLN A 27 3.18 -22.40 -14.46
CA GLN A 27 2.45 -22.69 -15.69
C GLN A 27 0.96 -22.36 -15.53
N ALA A 28 0.34 -21.82 -16.57
CA ALA A 28 -1.10 -21.55 -16.54
C ALA A 28 -1.90 -22.83 -16.27
N LEU A 29 -2.94 -22.74 -15.44
CA LEU A 29 -3.85 -23.85 -15.16
C LEU A 29 -5.12 -23.75 -16.02
N ASP A 30 -5.44 -24.77 -16.80
CA ASP A 30 -6.77 -24.88 -17.38
C ASP A 30 -7.77 -25.21 -16.26
N LEU A 31 -8.64 -24.25 -15.92
CA LEU A 31 -9.62 -24.42 -14.83
C LEU A 31 -10.68 -25.49 -15.10
N LYS A 32 -10.93 -25.85 -16.37
CA LYS A 32 -11.93 -26.85 -16.75
C LYS A 32 -11.37 -28.26 -16.64
N THR A 33 -10.12 -28.45 -17.06
CA THR A 33 -9.47 -29.77 -17.08
C THR A 33 -8.56 -30.02 -15.87
N GLU A 34 -8.26 -28.97 -15.10
CA GLU A 34 -7.32 -28.96 -13.98
C GLU A 34 -5.90 -29.43 -14.38
N ARG A 35 -5.51 -29.16 -15.63
CA ARG A 35 -4.19 -29.49 -16.17
C ARG A 35 -3.37 -28.23 -16.42
N LEU A 36 -2.06 -28.34 -16.14
CA LEU A 36 -1.11 -27.29 -16.48
C LEU A 36 -0.94 -27.23 -18.01
N LEU A 37 -1.03 -26.02 -18.53
CA LEU A 37 -0.74 -25.72 -19.92
C LEU A 37 0.78 -25.68 -20.14
N PRO A 38 1.28 -26.02 -21.35
CA PRO A 38 2.70 -25.91 -21.70
C PRO A 38 3.13 -24.45 -21.96
N GLU A 39 2.62 -23.52 -21.15
CA GLU A 39 2.91 -22.08 -21.22
C GLU A 39 3.00 -21.53 -19.79
N SER A 40 3.89 -20.54 -19.58
CA SER A 40 3.96 -19.88 -18.28
C SER A 40 2.69 -19.07 -18.01
N GLU A 41 2.32 -18.97 -16.74
CA GLU A 41 1.12 -18.27 -16.32
C GLU A 41 1.14 -16.79 -16.71
N TRP A 42 2.29 -16.12 -16.56
CA TRP A 42 2.43 -14.73 -16.95
C TRP A 42 2.38 -14.54 -18.48
N SER A 43 2.94 -15.46 -19.28
CA SER A 43 2.81 -15.39 -20.75
C SER A 43 1.35 -15.57 -21.17
N TRP A 44 0.72 -16.63 -20.67
CA TRP A 44 -0.67 -16.97 -20.95
C TRP A 44 -1.61 -15.82 -20.62
N SER A 45 -1.44 -15.21 -19.44
CA SER A 45 -2.30 -14.13 -18.96
C SER A 45 -2.31 -12.88 -19.86
N ASN A 46 -1.27 -12.66 -20.67
CA ASN A 46 -1.09 -11.43 -21.44
C ASN A 46 -1.90 -11.37 -22.74
N TRP A 47 -2.61 -12.45 -23.10
CA TRP A 47 -3.44 -12.51 -24.30
C TRP A 47 -4.86 -13.04 -24.04
N GLN A 48 -5.25 -13.20 -22.77
CA GLN A 48 -6.61 -13.60 -22.39
C GLN A 48 -7.62 -12.45 -22.46
N ASP A 49 -8.90 -12.79 -22.49
CA ASP A 49 -9.99 -11.83 -22.32
C ASP A 49 -10.34 -11.58 -20.84
N GLU A 50 -11.23 -10.61 -20.61
CA GLU A 50 -11.65 -10.20 -19.28
C GLU A 50 -12.38 -11.31 -18.52
N GLU A 51 -13.23 -12.09 -19.19
CA GLU A 51 -14.00 -13.19 -18.59
C GLU A 51 -13.04 -14.29 -18.10
N THR A 52 -12.12 -14.73 -18.96
CA THR A 52 -11.13 -15.76 -18.63
C THR A 52 -10.23 -15.32 -17.48
N LEU A 53 -9.74 -14.07 -17.49
CA LEU A 53 -8.96 -13.54 -16.38
C LEU A 53 -9.77 -13.43 -15.09
N THR A 54 -11.05 -13.05 -15.18
CA THR A 54 -11.94 -12.93 -14.01
C THR A 54 -12.07 -14.29 -13.33
N GLU A 55 -12.40 -15.34 -14.08
CA GLU A 55 -12.53 -16.70 -13.54
C GLU A 55 -11.19 -17.20 -12.94
N TYR A 56 -10.08 -16.91 -13.61
CA TYR A 56 -8.73 -17.31 -13.17
C TYR A 56 -8.32 -16.65 -11.85
N ILE A 57 -8.53 -15.34 -11.74
CA ILE A 57 -8.26 -14.58 -10.52
C ILE A 57 -9.23 -15.01 -9.40
N ALA A 58 -10.52 -15.19 -9.73
CA ALA A 58 -11.54 -15.64 -8.80
C ALA A 58 -11.15 -16.98 -8.17
N ARG A 59 -10.64 -17.94 -8.95
CA ARG A 59 -10.16 -19.22 -8.41
C ARG A 59 -9.07 -19.04 -7.35
N GLY A 60 -8.11 -18.14 -7.57
CA GLY A 60 -7.07 -17.82 -6.58
C GLY A 60 -7.65 -17.24 -5.28
N LEU A 61 -8.63 -16.34 -5.41
CA LEU A 61 -9.33 -15.74 -4.28
C LEU A 61 -10.17 -16.78 -3.51
N GLU A 62 -10.87 -17.66 -4.21
CA GLU A 62 -11.69 -18.73 -3.64
C GLU A 62 -10.87 -19.71 -2.80
N ILE A 63 -9.66 -20.06 -3.25
CA ILE A 63 -8.74 -20.93 -2.50
C ILE A 63 -8.39 -20.31 -1.14
N LEU A 64 -8.07 -19.01 -1.11
CA LEU A 64 -7.79 -18.31 0.14
C LEU A 64 -9.05 -18.19 1.01
N LYS A 65 -10.20 -17.88 0.40
CA LYS A 65 -11.48 -17.79 1.10
C LYS A 65 -11.87 -19.12 1.74
N ALA A 66 -11.63 -20.24 1.07
CA ALA A 66 -11.90 -21.60 1.56
C ALA A 66 -11.11 -21.95 2.84
N VAL A 67 -9.94 -21.33 3.05
CA VAL A 67 -9.16 -21.47 4.30
C VAL A 67 -9.43 -20.35 5.32
N GLY A 68 -10.42 -19.49 5.04
CA GLY A 68 -10.84 -18.40 5.91
C GLY A 68 -9.91 -17.19 5.86
N ILE A 69 -9.29 -16.94 4.70
CA ILE A 69 -8.51 -15.73 4.39
C ILE A 69 -9.27 -14.96 3.31
N MET A 70 -9.79 -13.79 3.66
CA MET A 70 -10.46 -12.90 2.71
C MET A 70 -9.42 -11.95 2.10
N ALA A 71 -8.91 -12.29 0.91
CA ALA A 71 -7.93 -11.49 0.20
C ALA A 71 -8.53 -10.20 -0.36
N ASN A 72 -7.86 -9.06 -0.18
CA ASN A 72 -8.33 -7.73 -0.60
C ASN A 72 -7.49 -7.10 -1.72
N GLY A 73 -6.58 -7.88 -2.30
CA GLY A 73 -5.76 -7.51 -3.44
C GLY A 73 -5.18 -8.73 -4.14
N VAL A 74 -4.38 -8.51 -5.19
CA VAL A 74 -3.74 -9.54 -6.00
C VAL A 74 -2.27 -9.20 -6.22
N THR A 75 -1.38 -10.18 -6.06
CA THR A 75 0.02 -10.04 -6.44
C THR A 75 0.18 -10.62 -7.85
N SER A 76 0.54 -9.78 -8.82
CA SER A 76 0.81 -10.21 -10.18
C SER A 76 2.22 -10.79 -10.25
N GLY A 77 2.31 -12.11 -10.28
CA GLY A 77 3.58 -12.81 -10.47
C GLY A 77 4.23 -12.48 -11.79
N CYS A 78 5.54 -12.20 -11.79
CA CYS A 78 6.30 -11.78 -12.97
C CYS A 78 5.59 -10.63 -13.73
N ASP A 79 5.12 -10.88 -14.95
CA ASP A 79 4.42 -9.90 -15.79
C ASP A 79 2.94 -10.28 -16.02
N PHE A 80 2.29 -10.90 -15.03
CA PHE A 80 0.88 -11.33 -15.15
C PHE A 80 -0.04 -10.16 -15.50
N GLY A 81 -0.69 -10.25 -16.66
CA GLY A 81 -1.64 -9.27 -17.17
C GLY A 81 -1.04 -7.91 -17.56
N ARG A 82 0.29 -7.80 -17.67
CA ARG A 82 1.00 -6.54 -17.97
C ARG A 82 0.65 -5.94 -19.33
N GLU A 83 0.63 -6.74 -20.38
CA GLU A 83 0.38 -6.28 -21.76
C GLU A 83 -1.09 -5.88 -21.99
N ILE A 84 -1.98 -6.33 -21.09
CA ILE A 84 -3.41 -6.05 -21.11
C ILE A 84 -3.90 -5.47 -19.78
N GLU A 85 -3.08 -4.63 -19.14
CA GLU A 85 -3.30 -4.15 -17.77
C GLU A 85 -4.69 -3.52 -17.56
N GLY A 86 -5.23 -2.84 -18.58
CA GLY A 86 -6.59 -2.29 -18.52
C GLY A 86 -7.70 -3.36 -18.44
N LEU A 87 -7.54 -4.52 -19.09
CA LEU A 87 -8.43 -5.68 -18.95
C LEU A 87 -8.22 -6.35 -17.59
N TYR A 88 -6.95 -6.55 -17.22
CA TYR A 88 -6.58 -7.16 -15.94
C TYR A 88 -7.16 -6.40 -14.73
N VAL A 89 -7.09 -5.07 -14.74
CA VAL A 89 -7.67 -4.19 -13.70
C VAL A 89 -9.17 -4.41 -13.56
N ARG A 90 -9.92 -4.54 -14.67
CA ARG A 90 -11.36 -4.78 -14.63
C ARG A 90 -11.69 -6.20 -14.18
N ALA A 91 -11.00 -7.20 -14.74
CA ALA A 91 -11.17 -8.60 -14.36
C ALA A 91 -10.96 -8.82 -12.85
N MET A 92 -9.91 -8.21 -12.29
CA MET A 92 -9.65 -8.28 -10.85
C MET A 92 -10.75 -7.64 -10.01
N LEU A 93 -11.28 -6.47 -10.42
CA LEU A 93 -12.37 -5.81 -9.70
C LEU A 93 -13.64 -6.68 -9.70
N ILE A 94 -13.98 -7.26 -10.85
CA ILE A 94 -15.13 -8.17 -10.99
C ILE A 94 -14.93 -9.38 -10.07
N ALA A 95 -13.79 -10.06 -10.18
CA ALA A 95 -13.46 -11.23 -9.36
C ALA A 95 -13.52 -10.93 -7.84
N GLN A 96 -13.00 -9.77 -7.41
CA GLN A 96 -13.04 -9.37 -6.01
C GLN A 96 -14.46 -9.09 -5.50
N LYS A 97 -15.30 -8.48 -6.34
CA LYS A 97 -16.70 -8.24 -6.00
C LYS A 97 -17.49 -9.55 -5.92
N GLU A 98 -17.28 -10.46 -6.87
CA GLU A 98 -17.98 -11.75 -6.90
C GLU A 98 -17.56 -12.66 -5.75
N VAL A 99 -16.25 -12.79 -5.49
CA VAL A 99 -15.73 -13.71 -4.48
C VAL A 99 -15.80 -13.10 -3.08
N ASN A 100 -15.40 -11.85 -2.88
CA ASN A 100 -15.21 -11.26 -1.55
C ASN A 100 -16.13 -10.08 -1.25
N ASN A 101 -16.93 -9.60 -2.20
CA ASN A 101 -17.72 -8.38 -2.08
C ASN A 101 -16.85 -7.15 -1.71
N ILE A 102 -15.66 -7.07 -2.31
CA ILE A 102 -14.69 -5.98 -2.08
C ILE A 102 -14.69 -5.06 -3.32
N PRO A 103 -15.21 -3.82 -3.22
CA PRO A 103 -15.27 -2.88 -4.35
C PRO A 103 -14.02 -1.98 -4.48
N LEU A 104 -13.19 -1.92 -3.44
CA LEU A 104 -11.90 -1.25 -3.44
C LEU A 104 -10.80 -2.30 -3.25
N THR A 105 -10.06 -2.57 -4.31
CA THR A 105 -8.97 -3.57 -4.32
C THR A 105 -7.67 -2.93 -4.78
N TRP A 106 -6.59 -3.69 -4.66
CA TRP A 106 -5.27 -3.28 -5.08
C TRP A 106 -4.53 -4.43 -5.76
N TYR A 107 -3.48 -4.08 -6.50
CA TYR A 107 -2.56 -5.08 -7.03
C TYR A 107 -1.12 -4.61 -6.98
N PHE A 108 -0.20 -5.57 -6.92
CA PHE A 108 1.22 -5.34 -7.11
C PHE A 108 1.65 -5.98 -8.44
N LEU A 109 2.24 -5.19 -9.34
CA LEU A 109 2.75 -5.65 -10.64
C LEU A 109 4.06 -4.95 -11.01
N HIS A 110 4.18 -3.66 -10.69
CA HIS A 110 5.29 -2.84 -11.17
C HIS A 110 6.37 -2.63 -10.11
N GLU A 111 7.61 -2.67 -10.57
CA GLU A 111 8.78 -2.17 -9.84
C GLU A 111 9.39 -0.95 -10.54
N GLU A 112 9.89 -0.01 -9.74
CA GLU A 112 10.59 1.19 -10.20
C GLU A 112 11.90 1.42 -9.42
N PRO A 113 12.93 0.57 -9.63
CA PRO A 113 14.16 0.64 -8.84
C PRO A 113 15.06 1.84 -9.18
N GLU A 114 15.03 2.36 -10.41
CA GLU A 114 16.06 3.30 -10.92
C GLU A 114 15.55 4.72 -11.24
N ARG A 115 14.38 5.11 -10.71
CA ARG A 115 13.74 6.44 -10.87
C ARG A 115 13.35 6.76 -12.33
N ARG A 116 12.15 6.34 -12.74
CA ARG A 116 11.51 6.79 -14.00
C ARG A 116 10.62 8.02 -13.79
N HIS A 117 10.08 8.21 -12.58
CA HIS A 117 9.19 9.32 -12.23
C HIS A 117 9.73 10.20 -11.08
N TRP A 118 9.13 11.38 -10.91
CA TRP A 118 9.53 12.35 -9.87
C TRP A 118 9.33 11.80 -8.46
N SER A 119 8.29 10.98 -8.28
CA SER A 119 7.97 10.22 -7.08
C SER A 119 7.44 8.83 -7.46
N VAL A 120 7.66 7.83 -6.60
CA VAL A 120 7.10 6.49 -6.75
C VAL A 120 5.93 6.36 -5.78
N ASN A 121 4.73 6.55 -6.31
CA ASN A 121 3.50 6.49 -5.53
C ASN A 121 2.52 5.54 -6.21
N PRO A 122 1.64 4.88 -5.44
CA PRO A 122 0.54 4.12 -6.00
C PRO A 122 -0.31 4.94 -6.99
N SER A 123 -0.84 4.24 -7.99
CA SER A 123 -1.65 4.81 -9.05
C SER A 123 -3.08 4.29 -8.99
N VAL A 124 -4.07 5.18 -9.06
CA VAL A 124 -5.48 4.78 -9.15
C VAL A 124 -5.80 4.49 -10.62
N GLN A 125 -5.98 3.21 -10.93
CA GLN A 125 -6.13 2.69 -12.30
C GLN A 125 -7.60 2.61 -12.73
N TYR A 126 -8.49 2.47 -11.76
CA TYR A 126 -9.94 2.53 -11.95
C TYR A 126 -10.55 3.27 -10.77
N LEU A 127 -11.54 4.14 -11.06
CA LEU A 127 -12.31 4.85 -10.05
C LEU A 127 -13.72 5.12 -10.58
N ASP A 128 -14.72 4.61 -9.87
CA ASP A 128 -16.14 4.95 -10.05
C ASP A 128 -16.66 5.47 -8.70
N ARG A 129 -16.91 6.79 -8.63
CA ARG A 129 -17.35 7.46 -7.40
C ARG A 129 -18.79 7.09 -7.03
N GLU A 130 -19.64 6.82 -8.02
CA GLU A 130 -21.06 6.53 -7.77
C GLU A 130 -21.23 5.13 -7.20
N LYS A 131 -20.48 4.17 -7.73
CA LYS A 131 -20.49 2.77 -7.25
C LYS A 131 -19.56 2.53 -6.06
N ALA A 132 -18.75 3.53 -5.68
CA ALA A 132 -17.70 3.40 -4.69
C ALA A 132 -16.75 2.24 -5.02
N GLU A 133 -16.27 2.20 -6.27
CA GLU A 133 -15.35 1.19 -6.77
C GLU A 133 -14.01 1.81 -7.13
N ALA A 134 -12.92 1.13 -6.78
CA ALA A 134 -11.57 1.54 -7.16
C ALA A 134 -10.60 0.38 -7.27
N VAL A 135 -9.62 0.54 -8.15
CA VAL A 135 -8.46 -0.34 -8.26
C VAL A 135 -7.19 0.48 -8.19
N VAL A 136 -6.30 0.13 -7.27
CA VAL A 136 -5.04 0.85 -7.05
C VAL A 136 -3.84 -0.05 -7.31
N SER A 137 -2.94 0.41 -8.17
CA SER A 137 -1.63 -0.22 -8.40
C SER A 137 -0.67 0.21 -7.29
N ILE A 138 -0.18 -0.75 -6.51
CA ILE A 138 0.91 -0.57 -5.55
C ILE A 138 2.22 -0.87 -6.27
N VAL A 139 3.14 0.10 -6.26
CA VAL A 139 4.41 0.02 -7.00
C VAL A 139 5.56 -0.15 -6.03
N SER A 140 6.41 -1.15 -6.23
CA SER A 140 7.64 -1.30 -5.44
C SER A 140 8.68 -0.28 -5.91
N GLY A 141 9.11 0.59 -5.02
CA GLY A 141 10.19 1.54 -5.30
C GLY A 141 11.58 0.91 -5.24
N CYS A 142 11.71 -0.32 -4.74
CA CYS A 142 12.99 -0.99 -4.58
C CYS A 142 13.10 -2.24 -5.46
N ARG A 143 14.32 -2.52 -5.91
CA ARG A 143 14.71 -3.84 -6.42
C ARG A 143 14.78 -4.83 -5.26
N GLU A 144 14.63 -6.12 -5.55
CA GLU A 144 14.82 -7.19 -4.56
C GLU A 144 16.30 -7.47 -4.25
N TYR A 145 17.01 -6.53 -3.61
CA TYR A 145 18.39 -6.73 -3.18
C TYR A 145 18.53 -7.87 -2.15
N PHE A 146 17.49 -8.21 -1.37
CA PHE A 146 17.51 -9.37 -0.48
C PHE A 146 17.92 -10.65 -1.21
N PHE A 147 17.37 -10.86 -2.42
CA PHE A 147 17.67 -12.00 -3.27
C PHE A 147 19.03 -11.87 -3.94
N PHE A 148 19.29 -10.73 -4.59
CA PHE A 148 20.46 -10.58 -5.45
C PHE A 148 21.77 -10.43 -4.69
N GLU A 149 21.77 -9.75 -3.54
CA GLU A 149 23.01 -9.49 -2.79
C GLU A 149 23.42 -10.68 -1.94
N SER A 150 22.47 -11.48 -1.43
CA SER A 150 22.77 -12.67 -0.61
C SER A 150 23.13 -13.91 -1.44
N ARG A 151 22.97 -13.85 -2.76
CA ARG A 151 23.20 -14.99 -3.65
C ARG A 151 24.67 -15.39 -3.64
N GLY A 152 24.94 -16.64 -3.25
CA GLY A 152 26.29 -17.22 -3.24
C GLY A 152 27.12 -16.86 -2.02
N TRP A 153 26.51 -16.41 -0.93
CA TRP A 153 27.22 -16.23 0.34
C TRP A 153 27.53 -17.58 0.98
N ASP A 154 28.79 -17.80 1.34
CA ASP A 154 29.18 -18.96 2.16
C ASP A 154 28.81 -18.76 3.63
N LYS A 155 28.80 -17.51 4.10
CA LYS A 155 28.40 -17.12 5.46
C LYS A 155 27.82 -15.71 5.53
N ALA A 156 26.91 -15.49 6.46
CA ALA A 156 26.49 -14.17 6.88
C ALA A 156 27.50 -13.57 7.88
N THR A 157 28.06 -12.42 7.53
CA THR A 157 28.96 -11.61 8.37
C THR A 157 28.34 -10.24 8.60
N PRO A 158 28.65 -9.52 9.69
CA PRO A 158 28.20 -8.15 9.86
C PRO A 158 28.51 -7.26 8.64
N GLU A 159 29.68 -7.45 8.02
CA GLU A 159 30.15 -6.63 6.90
C GLU A 159 29.33 -6.84 5.63
N ASN A 160 29.09 -8.08 5.21
CA ASN A 160 28.29 -8.34 4.00
C ASN A 160 26.81 -8.03 4.19
N ILE A 161 26.24 -8.26 5.39
CA ILE A 161 24.89 -7.80 5.73
C ILE A 161 24.81 -6.29 5.61
N SER A 162 25.73 -5.55 6.23
CA SER A 162 25.73 -4.09 6.15
C SER A 162 25.82 -3.61 4.71
N LYS A 163 26.74 -4.16 3.92
CA LYS A 163 26.93 -3.78 2.51
C LYS A 163 25.70 -4.07 1.65
N ALA A 164 25.01 -5.18 1.88
CA ALA A 164 23.76 -5.49 1.20
C ALA A 164 22.64 -4.52 1.64
N THR A 165 22.56 -4.22 2.94
CA THR A 165 21.58 -3.26 3.48
C THR A 165 21.81 -1.84 2.96
N ASP A 166 23.05 -1.42 2.73
CA ASP A 166 23.38 -0.08 2.19
C ASP A 166 22.72 0.19 0.82
N LYS A 167 22.34 -0.86 0.07
CA LYS A 167 21.54 -0.72 -1.17
C LYS A 167 20.13 -0.18 -0.89
N TYR A 168 19.54 -0.56 0.24
CA TYR A 168 18.26 -0.05 0.72
C TYR A 168 18.45 1.24 1.52
N LEU A 169 19.26 1.21 2.57
CA LEU A 169 19.42 2.31 3.51
C LEU A 169 20.76 2.18 4.23
N THR A 170 21.62 3.19 4.14
CA THR A 170 22.87 3.25 4.90
C THR A 170 22.59 3.44 6.40
N ALA A 171 23.56 3.10 7.24
CA ALA A 171 23.41 3.18 8.70
C ALA A 171 23.14 4.60 9.22
N ASP A 172 23.63 5.63 8.52
CA ASP A 172 23.37 7.05 8.79
C ASP A 172 22.06 7.57 8.16
N GLY A 173 21.40 6.77 7.31
CA GLY A 173 20.18 7.13 6.61
C GLY A 173 20.36 8.10 5.43
N GLU A 174 21.59 8.44 5.05
CA GLU A 174 21.86 9.45 4.02
C GLU A 174 21.76 8.89 2.58
N ALA A 175 21.96 7.59 2.40
CA ALA A 175 22.02 6.94 1.09
C ALA A 175 21.24 5.62 1.03
N GLY A 176 21.17 5.05 -0.17
CA GLY A 176 20.35 3.89 -0.50
C GLY A 176 18.99 4.26 -1.10
N ARG A 177 18.27 3.26 -1.61
CA ARG A 177 17.00 3.49 -2.32
C ARG A 177 15.89 4.05 -1.42
N ILE A 178 15.81 3.59 -0.18
CA ILE A 178 14.82 4.06 0.81
C ILE A 178 15.08 5.51 1.19
N ALA A 179 16.34 5.91 1.43
CA ALA A 179 16.68 7.30 1.71
C ALA A 179 16.24 8.23 0.56
N LYS A 180 16.47 7.81 -0.69
CA LYS A 180 16.02 8.54 -1.87
C LYS A 180 14.49 8.66 -1.94
N LEU A 181 13.76 7.56 -1.75
CA LEU A 181 12.29 7.57 -1.74
C LEU A 181 11.74 8.49 -0.65
N PHE A 182 12.32 8.44 0.55
CA PHE A 182 11.97 9.30 1.66
C PHE A 182 12.19 10.79 1.33
N ASN A 183 13.37 11.14 0.82
CA ASN A 183 13.71 12.51 0.43
C ASN A 183 12.84 13.04 -0.71
N ASP A 184 12.46 12.17 -1.65
CA ASP A 184 11.55 12.47 -2.76
C ASP A 184 10.06 12.51 -2.32
N ARG A 185 9.75 12.34 -1.02
CA ARG A 185 8.38 12.25 -0.46
C ARG A 185 7.51 11.20 -1.17
N SER A 186 8.12 10.08 -1.56
CA SER A 186 7.46 8.94 -2.18
C SER A 186 7.02 7.91 -1.14
N CYS A 187 6.06 7.07 -1.49
CA CYS A 187 5.80 5.85 -0.73
C CYS A 187 7.03 4.94 -0.74
N ILE A 188 7.35 4.36 0.41
CA ILE A 188 8.43 3.37 0.55
C ILE A 188 7.79 1.99 0.50
N VAL A 189 7.84 1.35 -0.67
CA VAL A 189 7.38 -0.02 -0.87
C VAL A 189 8.56 -0.84 -1.40
N PHE A 190 8.77 -2.01 -0.81
CA PHE A 190 9.75 -3.00 -1.21
C PHE A 190 9.15 -4.40 -1.05
N HIS A 191 9.72 -5.38 -1.75
CA HIS A 191 9.21 -6.75 -1.79
C HIS A 191 10.35 -7.76 -1.64
N SER A 192 9.98 -9.01 -1.32
CA SER A 192 10.89 -10.15 -1.37
C SER A 192 10.12 -11.47 -1.48
N HIS A 193 10.81 -12.50 -1.95
CA HIS A 193 10.31 -13.87 -2.01
C HIS A 193 10.59 -14.63 -0.71
N PHE A 194 9.57 -15.32 -0.19
CA PHE A 194 9.68 -16.10 1.05
C PHE A 194 10.81 -17.13 1.00
N GLN A 195 11.05 -17.75 -0.16
CA GLN A 195 12.12 -18.72 -0.39
C GLN A 195 13.51 -18.17 -0.07
N ARG A 196 13.72 -16.85 -0.15
CA ARG A 196 15.00 -16.21 0.20
C ARG A 196 15.05 -15.62 1.59
N LEU A 197 13.92 -15.19 2.12
CA LEU A 197 13.87 -14.82 3.53
C LEU A 197 14.09 -16.06 4.42
N TYR A 198 13.53 -17.19 4.02
CA TYR A 198 13.53 -18.42 4.81
C TYR A 198 13.87 -19.63 3.96
N GLY A 199 15.14 -19.71 3.55
CA GLY A 199 15.70 -20.87 2.84
C GLY A 199 15.88 -22.09 3.76
N ALA A 200 16.10 -23.26 3.15
CA ALA A 200 16.27 -24.53 3.88
C ALA A 200 17.50 -24.51 4.80
N ASP A 201 18.60 -23.90 4.34
CA ASP A 201 19.90 -23.96 5.01
C ASP A 201 20.44 -22.58 5.43
N ASP A 202 19.91 -21.49 4.86
CA ASP A 202 20.33 -20.12 5.17
C ASP A 202 19.14 -19.13 5.27
N ARG A 203 19.32 -18.09 6.09
CA ARG A 203 18.32 -17.04 6.35
C ARG A 203 18.87 -15.66 6.03
N TYR A 204 19.79 -15.58 5.08
CA TYR A 204 20.56 -14.37 4.81
C TYR A 204 19.67 -13.21 4.37
N GLY A 205 18.69 -13.46 3.51
CA GLY A 205 17.68 -12.46 3.13
C GLY A 205 16.92 -11.91 4.34
N PHE A 206 16.55 -12.76 5.30
CA PHE A 206 15.89 -12.33 6.54
C PHE A 206 16.82 -11.53 7.46
N MET A 207 18.11 -11.83 7.51
CA MET A 207 19.09 -11.02 8.26
C MET A 207 19.22 -9.62 7.66
N ILE A 208 19.26 -9.51 6.33
CA ILE A 208 19.23 -8.22 5.63
C ILE A 208 17.91 -7.48 5.93
N LEU A 209 16.76 -8.16 5.83
CA LEU A 209 15.45 -7.56 6.16
C LEU A 209 15.43 -7.02 7.59
N LYS A 210 15.92 -7.80 8.57
CA LYS A 210 16.00 -7.36 9.97
C LYS A 210 16.85 -6.09 10.12
N GLU A 211 17.99 -6.04 9.43
CA GLU A 211 18.89 -4.88 9.46
C GLU A 211 18.27 -3.66 8.75
N VAL A 212 17.59 -3.84 7.61
CA VAL A 212 16.83 -2.77 6.94
C VAL A 212 15.77 -2.19 7.88
N LEU A 213 14.97 -3.04 8.52
CA LEU A 213 13.93 -2.62 9.47
C LEU A 213 14.53 -1.90 10.68
N HIS A 214 15.66 -2.39 11.20
CA HIS A 214 16.39 -1.73 12.28
C HIS A 214 16.84 -0.33 11.87
N ARG A 215 17.42 -0.16 10.67
CA ARG A 215 17.85 1.16 10.19
C ARG A 215 16.69 2.10 9.95
N ILE A 216 15.58 1.63 9.40
CA ILE A 216 14.35 2.44 9.23
C ILE A 216 13.91 2.99 10.58
N ASP A 217 13.82 2.13 11.60
CA ASP A 217 13.45 2.53 12.96
C ASP A 217 14.43 3.57 13.54
N GLN A 218 15.74 3.34 13.40
CA GLN A 218 16.75 4.24 13.96
C GLN A 218 16.84 5.60 13.27
N VAL A 219 16.82 5.62 11.92
CA VAL A 219 17.10 6.86 11.17
C VAL A 219 15.85 7.56 10.69
N LEU A 220 14.77 6.84 10.37
CA LEU A 220 13.51 7.45 9.93
C LEU A 220 12.52 7.60 11.09
N GLY A 221 12.46 6.60 11.98
CA GLY A 221 11.61 6.60 13.17
C GLY A 221 10.16 6.90 12.85
N ASP A 222 9.53 7.77 13.64
CA ASP A 222 8.12 8.14 13.50
C ASP A 222 7.80 8.93 12.22
N ARG A 223 8.80 9.32 11.42
CA ARG A 223 8.60 10.03 10.15
C ARG A 223 8.05 9.14 9.03
N VAL A 224 7.97 7.83 9.27
CA VAL A 224 7.32 6.86 8.37
C VAL A 224 6.19 6.15 9.10
N ILE A 225 5.14 5.80 8.37
CA ILE A 225 3.98 5.08 8.91
C ILE A 225 3.88 3.74 8.18
N TRP A 226 3.84 2.65 8.94
CA TRP A 226 3.60 1.32 8.39
C TRP A 226 2.14 1.17 8.00
N MET A 227 1.89 0.81 6.74
CA MET A 227 0.55 0.61 6.20
C MET A 227 0.49 -0.72 5.45
N ALA A 228 -0.61 -1.45 5.63
CA ALA A 228 -0.94 -2.55 4.74
C ALA A 228 -1.25 -1.99 3.33
N PRO A 229 -0.97 -2.74 2.25
CA PRO A 229 -1.28 -2.31 0.88
C PRO A 229 -2.72 -1.84 0.67
N SER A 230 -3.70 -2.47 1.31
CA SER A 230 -5.12 -2.10 1.27
C SER A 230 -5.41 -0.76 1.94
N ALA A 231 -4.72 -0.45 3.04
CA ALA A 231 -4.81 0.86 3.69
C ALA A 231 -4.20 1.95 2.80
N LEU A 232 -3.07 1.66 2.15
CA LEU A 232 -2.42 2.56 1.22
C LEU A 232 -3.28 2.80 -0.03
N ALA A 233 -3.87 1.73 -0.59
CA ALA A 233 -4.81 1.80 -1.70
C ALA A 233 -6.04 2.66 -1.35
N ARG A 234 -6.62 2.43 -0.17
CA ARG A 234 -7.74 3.22 0.34
C ARG A 234 -7.39 4.69 0.46
N TYR A 235 -6.22 5.02 1.02
CA TYR A 235 -5.77 6.40 1.16
C TYR A 235 -5.68 7.11 -0.19
N TRP A 236 -5.12 6.47 -1.21
CA TRP A 236 -4.99 7.08 -2.53
C TRP A 236 -6.26 7.12 -3.36
N ALA A 237 -7.08 6.08 -3.31
CA ALA A 237 -8.41 6.12 -3.92
C ALA A 237 -9.22 7.28 -3.31
N THR A 238 -9.16 7.42 -1.99
CA THR A 238 -9.82 8.50 -1.26
C THR A 238 -9.29 9.87 -1.67
N MET A 239 -7.97 10.06 -1.70
CA MET A 239 -7.35 11.32 -2.12
C MET A 239 -7.78 11.74 -3.54
N LYS A 240 -8.00 10.79 -4.46
CA LYS A 240 -8.45 11.08 -5.83
C LYS A 240 -9.97 11.27 -5.94
N ALA A 241 -10.73 10.78 -4.97
CA ALA A 241 -12.18 10.68 -5.07
C ALA A 241 -12.94 11.73 -4.27
N TYR A 242 -12.37 12.26 -3.18
CA TYR A 242 -13.10 13.17 -2.30
C TYR A 242 -13.45 14.50 -2.98
N GLU A 243 -14.57 15.06 -2.58
CA GLU A 243 -15.02 16.40 -2.90
C GLU A 243 -15.13 17.20 -1.61
N VAL A 244 -14.85 18.50 -1.67
CA VAL A 244 -14.98 19.40 -0.52
C VAL A 244 -15.71 20.68 -0.92
N VAL A 245 -16.66 21.09 -0.09
CA VAL A 245 -17.33 22.39 -0.19
C VAL A 245 -16.95 23.20 1.04
N THR A 246 -16.56 24.46 0.83
CA THR A 246 -16.19 25.38 1.91
C THR A 246 -17.28 26.42 2.11
N GLU A 247 -17.74 26.54 3.34
CA GLU A 247 -18.75 27.51 3.79
C GLU A 247 -18.11 28.45 4.82
N PRO A 248 -17.57 29.61 4.41
CA PRO A 248 -17.05 30.60 5.33
C PRO A 248 -18.19 31.35 6.02
N SER A 249 -18.02 31.69 7.30
CA SER A 249 -18.89 32.62 8.02
C SER A 249 -18.08 33.43 9.04
N GLN A 250 -18.68 34.42 9.69
CA GLN A 250 -17.94 35.23 10.67
C GLN A 250 -17.43 34.35 11.82
N GLY A 251 -16.10 34.37 12.04
CA GLY A 251 -15.45 33.65 13.14
C GLY A 251 -15.35 32.13 12.96
N GLN A 252 -15.82 31.57 11.85
CA GLN A 252 -15.69 30.13 11.60
C GLN A 252 -15.68 29.79 10.11
N MET A 253 -15.01 28.70 9.77
CA MET A 253 -15.02 28.09 8.44
C MET A 253 -15.48 26.64 8.55
N ARG A 254 -16.47 26.27 7.75
CA ARG A 254 -16.96 24.89 7.66
C ARG A 254 -16.52 24.26 6.34
N LEU A 255 -15.97 23.06 6.42
CA LEU A 255 -15.53 22.25 5.28
C LEU A 255 -16.37 20.97 5.26
N GLN A 256 -17.19 20.80 4.23
CA GLN A 256 -18.01 19.60 4.04
C GLN A 256 -17.37 18.68 2.99
N PHE A 257 -16.92 17.52 3.44
CA PHE A 257 -16.32 16.48 2.62
C PHE A 257 -17.35 15.45 2.20
N ARG A 258 -17.25 15.00 0.94
CA ARG A 258 -17.93 13.82 0.42
C ARG A 258 -16.89 12.87 -0.16
N SER A 259 -16.93 11.61 0.23
CA SER A 259 -16.02 10.59 -0.28
C SER A 259 -16.77 9.28 -0.52
N PRO A 260 -16.50 8.54 -1.60
CA PRO A 260 -17.02 7.17 -1.74
C PRO A 260 -16.37 6.19 -0.75
N PHE A 261 -15.20 6.55 -0.20
CA PHE A 261 -14.42 5.68 0.68
C PHE A 261 -14.21 6.34 2.03
N ASP A 262 -14.48 5.60 3.10
CA ASP A 262 -13.99 5.95 4.43
C ASP A 262 -12.47 5.78 4.45
N CYS A 263 -11.76 6.70 5.13
CA CYS A 263 -10.31 6.72 5.21
C CYS A 263 -9.85 7.20 6.59
N PRO A 264 -9.39 6.28 7.46
CA PRO A 264 -8.76 6.62 8.72
C PRO A 264 -7.50 7.46 8.51
N GLY A 265 -7.26 8.42 9.41
CA GLY A 265 -6.05 9.25 9.40
C GLY A 265 -5.86 10.07 8.11
N PHE A 266 -6.94 10.43 7.42
CA PHE A 266 -6.87 11.27 6.24
C PHE A 266 -6.38 12.66 6.63
N THR A 267 -5.36 13.17 5.92
CA THR A 267 -4.71 14.43 6.26
C THR A 267 -4.95 15.47 5.17
N ILE A 268 -5.37 16.66 5.58
CA ILE A 268 -5.54 17.83 4.71
C ILE A 268 -4.66 18.98 5.17
N LYS A 269 -4.30 19.83 4.22
CA LYS A 269 -3.68 21.14 4.47
C LYS A 269 -4.65 22.24 4.06
N ILE A 270 -4.97 23.11 4.99
CA ILE A 270 -5.76 24.32 4.76
C ILE A 270 -4.77 25.49 4.75
N VAL A 271 -4.82 26.32 3.72
CA VAL A 271 -3.97 27.51 3.60
C VAL A 271 -4.85 28.74 3.74
N LEU A 272 -4.65 29.50 4.80
CA LEU A 272 -5.34 30.76 5.04
C LEU A 272 -4.64 31.92 4.31
N SER A 273 -5.38 32.97 3.98
CA SER A 273 -4.82 34.20 3.38
C SER A 273 -3.86 34.93 4.32
N GLU A 274 -4.12 34.86 5.63
CA GLU A 274 -3.29 35.43 6.67
C GLU A 274 -3.28 34.52 7.90
N LYS A 275 -2.34 34.77 8.82
CA LYS A 275 -2.27 34.03 10.08
C LYS A 275 -3.39 34.50 11.00
N VAL A 276 -4.36 33.63 11.24
CA VAL A 276 -5.40 33.81 12.24
C VAL A 276 -5.17 32.82 13.38
N GLU A 277 -5.45 33.22 14.62
CA GLU A 277 -5.44 32.28 15.75
C GLU A 277 -6.61 31.31 15.60
N ILE A 278 -6.36 30.03 15.88
CA ILE A 278 -7.39 28.99 15.80
C ILE A 278 -7.75 28.62 17.23
N SER A 279 -8.99 28.93 17.61
CA SER A 279 -9.51 28.60 18.93
C SER A 279 -9.85 27.12 19.03
N ARG A 280 -10.45 26.55 17.97
CA ARG A 280 -10.89 25.15 17.96
C ARG A 280 -10.99 24.57 16.55
N ILE A 281 -10.70 23.27 16.41
CA ILE A 281 -11.06 22.48 15.23
C ILE A 281 -11.85 21.25 15.68
N SER A 282 -12.96 20.97 15.01
CA SER A 282 -13.73 19.74 15.19
C SER A 282 -13.94 18.99 13.88
N ALA A 283 -13.95 17.66 13.94
CA ALA A 283 -14.36 16.78 12.86
C ALA A 283 -15.59 15.97 13.29
N ASP A 284 -16.66 16.00 12.51
CA ASP A 284 -17.90 15.26 12.76
C ASP A 284 -18.46 15.49 14.18
N GLY A 285 -18.35 16.74 14.66
CA GLY A 285 -18.81 17.17 15.99
C GLY A 285 -17.88 16.80 17.15
N ARG A 286 -16.71 16.21 16.88
CA ARG A 286 -15.69 15.88 17.89
C ARG A 286 -14.50 16.81 17.76
N GLU A 287 -14.08 17.36 18.88
CA GLU A 287 -12.92 18.24 18.92
C GLU A 287 -11.62 17.46 18.65
N LEU A 288 -10.79 18.02 17.78
CA LEU A 288 -9.49 17.46 17.43
C LEU A 288 -8.42 17.98 18.40
N ARG A 289 -7.49 17.11 18.77
CA ARG A 289 -6.40 17.47 19.66
C ARG A 289 -5.41 18.38 18.93
N ARG A 290 -5.15 19.57 19.48
CA ARG A 290 -4.03 20.41 19.03
C ARG A 290 -2.71 19.79 19.49
N ILE A 291 -1.77 19.55 18.57
CA ILE A 291 -0.43 19.05 18.89
C ILE A 291 0.64 20.12 18.62
N PRO A 292 1.78 20.09 19.35
CA PRO A 292 2.91 20.97 19.09
C PRO A 292 3.44 20.86 17.66
N VAL A 293 3.96 21.96 17.11
CA VAL A 293 4.64 21.97 15.80
C VAL A 293 5.97 21.20 15.83
N SER A 294 6.56 21.03 17.01
CA SER A 294 7.76 20.21 17.20
C SER A 294 7.52 18.72 16.90
N ASP A 295 6.26 18.27 16.96
CA ASP A 295 5.92 16.90 16.62
C ASP A 295 5.88 16.78 15.10
N SER A 296 6.80 15.98 14.54
CA SER A 296 6.98 15.87 13.08
C SER A 296 5.80 15.22 12.36
N CYS A 297 4.88 14.58 13.10
CA CYS A 297 3.84 13.73 12.55
C CYS A 297 2.50 13.95 13.23
N LEU A 298 1.46 14.20 12.42
CA LEU A 298 0.09 14.29 12.92
C LEU A 298 -0.44 12.90 13.28
N SER A 299 -0.78 12.71 14.54
CA SER A 299 -1.58 11.58 14.99
C SER A 299 -3.02 11.64 14.45
N SER A 300 -3.73 10.51 14.41
CA SER A 300 -5.17 10.52 14.11
C SER A 300 -5.95 11.44 15.05
N GLU A 301 -6.96 12.12 14.53
CA GLU A 301 -7.82 13.06 15.26
C GLU A 301 -7.03 14.23 15.91
N SER A 302 -6.08 14.79 15.18
CA SER A 302 -5.25 15.88 15.64
C SER A 302 -4.98 16.94 14.58
N TRP A 303 -4.53 18.12 15.01
CA TRP A 303 -4.18 19.22 14.13
C TRP A 303 -3.03 20.05 14.69
N ASN A 304 -2.35 20.78 13.82
CA ASN A 304 -1.42 21.84 14.19
C ASN A 304 -1.48 23.00 13.18
N GLN A 305 -0.76 24.07 13.46
CA GLN A 305 -0.71 25.25 12.60
C GLN A 305 0.73 25.77 12.51
N ILE A 306 1.18 26.02 11.29
CA ILE A 306 2.49 26.58 10.97
C ILE A 306 2.25 27.84 10.13
N GLY A 307 2.38 29.01 10.75
CA GLY A 307 2.06 30.28 10.07
C GLY A 307 0.59 30.35 9.68
N ASN A 308 0.32 30.47 8.38
CA ASN A 308 -1.03 30.47 7.78
C ASN A 308 -1.48 29.09 7.29
N GLU A 309 -0.69 28.03 7.50
CA GLU A 309 -1.04 26.66 7.13
C GLU A 309 -1.58 25.91 8.35
N ILE A 310 -2.73 25.28 8.21
CA ILE A 310 -3.33 24.38 9.20
C ILE A 310 -3.28 22.98 8.62
N PHE A 311 -2.75 22.03 9.39
CA PHE A 311 -2.75 20.63 9.02
C PHE A 311 -3.71 19.88 9.93
N VAL A 312 -4.62 19.13 9.34
CA VAL A 312 -5.68 18.42 10.06
C VAL A 312 -5.65 16.95 9.66
N CYS A 313 -5.54 16.06 10.63
CA CYS A 313 -5.62 14.62 10.47
C CYS A 313 -6.87 14.08 11.19
N PHE A 314 -7.79 13.47 10.43
CA PHE A 314 -9.08 13.01 10.92
C PHE A 314 -9.51 11.73 10.21
N ASN A 315 -10.46 11.01 10.78
CA ASN A 315 -11.03 9.83 10.14
C ASN A 315 -12.14 10.24 9.19
N MET A 316 -11.82 10.34 7.90
CA MET A 316 -12.82 10.74 6.90
C MET A 316 -13.84 9.62 6.69
N ARG A 317 -15.11 10.02 6.66
CA ARG A 317 -16.27 9.19 6.38
C ARG A 317 -16.92 9.61 5.07
N LYS A 318 -17.90 8.84 4.60
CA LYS A 318 -18.71 9.17 3.41
C LYS A 318 -19.17 10.63 3.36
N ASN A 319 -19.62 11.17 4.49
CA ASN A 319 -19.86 12.60 4.66
C ASN A 319 -19.15 13.01 5.95
N SER A 320 -18.11 13.83 5.83
CA SER A 320 -17.43 14.40 6.99
C SER A 320 -17.52 15.92 6.99
N VAL A 321 -17.56 16.51 8.17
CA VAL A 321 -17.60 17.96 8.35
C VAL A 321 -16.46 18.37 9.27
N ILE A 322 -15.61 19.28 8.82
CA ILE A 322 -14.62 19.94 9.65
C ILE A 322 -15.10 21.37 9.92
N ASN A 323 -15.15 21.76 11.19
CA ASN A 323 -15.36 23.16 11.58
C ASN A 323 -14.05 23.70 12.14
N VAL A 324 -13.65 24.88 11.66
CA VAL A 324 -12.48 25.63 12.12
C VAL A 324 -12.99 26.93 12.71
N GLU A 325 -12.77 27.15 14.00
CA GLU A 325 -13.18 28.35 14.74
C GLU A 325 -11.95 29.25 14.93
N PHE A 326 -12.12 30.55 14.64
CA PHE A 326 -11.09 31.60 14.74
C PHE A 326 -11.25 32.40 16.03
#